data_AF-A0A5Y3M907-F1
#
_entry.id   AF-A0A5Y3M907-F1
#
_cell.length_a   1.000
_cell.length_b   1.000
_cell.length_c   1.000
_cell.angle_alpha   90.00
_cell.angle_beta   90.00
_cell.angle_gamma   90.00
#
_symmetry.space_group_name_H-M   'P 1'
#
loop_
_entity.id
_entity.type
_entity.pdbx_description
1 polymer ?
#
loop_
_entity_poly.entity_id
_entity_poly.type
_entity_poly.pdbx_seq_one_letter_code
_entity_poly.pdbx_strand_id
1 'polypeptide(L)'
;HTCVATKAFEQKLLDELIANGAVLSELDKQARAKLTGNYPTAPRTGLVRKPASPLPASIMKTPKTQATGIMGQPQSPQQVVAGLIIQIKPHHNGEIFLSKIAVLQNPSFFGWPFKGLTIPKKAGNPAYPQRTPDPVVNINVYGPATTPTLTLSSYKLNTVYYSAKAEIRITASPLVYQVPDYSIMVMMPGNSAGIDYEICIYRPDSPQYTSWLSACNQSMPSGGKKARKFGWF
;
A
#
# COMPACT_ATOMS: atom_id res chain seq x y z
N HIS A 1 37.90 -9.24 -24.50
CA HIS A 1 37.18 -9.54 -23.25
C HIS A 1 35.70 -9.78 -23.58
N THR A 2 35.24 -11.03 -23.49
CA THR A 2 33.86 -11.45 -23.79
C THR A 2 33.05 -11.55 -22.50
N CYS A 3 32.01 -10.73 -22.36
CA CYS A 3 31.15 -10.68 -21.17
C CYS A 3 30.31 -11.97 -21.07
N VAL A 4 30.46 -12.70 -19.95
CA VAL A 4 29.76 -13.97 -19.69
C VAL A 4 28.23 -13.80 -19.67
N ALA A 5 27.73 -12.60 -19.34
CA ALA A 5 26.30 -12.28 -19.25
C ALA A 5 25.60 -12.09 -20.61
N THR A 6 26.33 -12.18 -21.74
CA THR A 6 25.76 -12.03 -23.10
C THR A 6 25.60 -13.35 -23.86
N LYS A 7 25.97 -14.49 -23.26
CA LYS A 7 25.81 -15.80 -23.89
C LYS A 7 24.37 -16.29 -23.75
N ALA A 8 23.86 -16.91 -24.81
CA ALA A 8 22.57 -17.59 -24.77
C ALA A 8 22.60 -18.67 -23.68
N PHE A 9 21.54 -18.74 -22.89
CA PHE A 9 21.41 -19.74 -21.84
C PHE A 9 21.16 -21.11 -22.48
N GLU A 10 22.12 -22.02 -22.34
CA GLU A 10 22.05 -23.35 -22.95
C GLU A 10 21.32 -24.34 -22.04
N GLN A 11 20.47 -25.18 -22.64
CA GLN A 11 19.68 -26.20 -21.91
C GLN A 11 20.58 -27.14 -21.08
N LYS A 12 21.77 -27.45 -21.57
CA LYS A 12 22.73 -28.30 -20.86
C LYS A 12 23.17 -27.71 -19.51
N LEU A 13 23.34 -26.39 -19.43
CA LEU A 13 23.68 -25.70 -18.19
C LEU A 13 22.50 -25.74 -17.20
N LEU A 14 21.27 -25.64 -17.70
CA LEU A 14 20.08 -25.80 -16.86
C LEU A 14 20.02 -27.21 -16.25
N ASP A 15 20.29 -28.24 -17.04
CA ASP A 15 20.25 -29.63 -16.58
C ASP A 15 21.34 -29.90 -15.53
N GLU A 16 22.53 -29.34 -15.69
CA GLU A 16 23.61 -29.41 -14.68
C GLU A 16 23.22 -28.70 -13.36
N LEU A 17 22.57 -27.54 -13.46
CA LEU A 17 22.08 -26.79 -12.29
C LEU A 17 20.90 -27.47 -11.58
N ILE A 18 20.10 -28.25 -12.32
CA ILE A 18 19.06 -29.09 -11.72
C ILE A 18 19.69 -30.31 -11.03
N ALA A 19 20.66 -30.96 -11.68
CA ALA A 19 21.34 -32.14 -11.14
C ALA A 19 22.14 -31.84 -9.87
N ASN A 20 22.75 -30.66 -9.76
CA ASN A 20 23.48 -30.24 -8.56
C ASN A 20 22.60 -29.58 -7.47
N GLY A 21 21.28 -29.48 -7.72
CA GLY A 21 20.31 -28.93 -6.77
C GLY A 21 20.33 -27.41 -6.61
N ALA A 22 21.10 -26.67 -7.42
CA ALA A 22 21.11 -25.21 -7.41
C ALA A 22 19.79 -24.63 -7.96
N VAL A 23 19.09 -25.36 -8.83
CA VAL A 23 17.80 -24.99 -9.43
C VAL A 23 16.83 -26.16 -9.30
N LEU A 24 15.58 -25.89 -8.88
CA LEU A 24 14.54 -26.92 -8.83
C LEU A 24 13.95 -27.17 -10.22
N SER A 25 13.73 -28.43 -10.58
CA SER A 25 13.03 -28.77 -11.82
C SER A 25 11.59 -28.25 -11.80
N GLU A 26 11.04 -27.89 -12.97
CA GLU A 26 9.65 -27.46 -13.06
C GLU A 26 8.66 -28.58 -12.69
N LEU A 27 9.00 -29.83 -12.98
CA LEU A 27 8.20 -31.00 -12.62
C LEU A 27 8.12 -31.16 -11.09
N ASP A 28 9.22 -30.97 -10.37
CA ASP A 28 9.24 -31.02 -8.91
C ASP A 28 8.46 -29.86 -8.29
N LYS A 29 8.54 -28.67 -8.91
CA LYS A 29 7.77 -27.50 -8.50
C LYS A 29 6.25 -27.74 -8.68
N GLN A 30 5.85 -28.37 -9.78
CA GLN A 30 4.46 -28.74 -10.04
C GLN A 30 3.97 -29.87 -9.12
N ALA A 31 4.81 -30.87 -8.82
CA ALA A 31 4.49 -31.95 -7.88
C ALA A 31 4.29 -31.41 -6.45
N ARG A 32 5.14 -30.46 -6.00
CA ARG A 32 4.98 -29.78 -4.71
C ARG A 32 3.74 -28.87 -4.66
N ALA A 33 3.36 -28.26 -5.77
CA ALA A 33 2.11 -27.50 -5.88
C ALA A 33 0.86 -28.40 -5.77
N LYS A 34 0.93 -29.65 -6.26
CA LYS A 34 -0.16 -30.64 -6.10
C LYS A 34 -0.32 -31.16 -4.67
N LEU A 35 0.76 -31.20 -3.89
CA LEU A 35 0.72 -31.61 -2.47
C LEU A 35 0.16 -30.54 -1.52
N THR A 36 0.13 -29.27 -1.94
CA THR A 36 -0.38 -28.14 -1.14
C THR A 36 -1.82 -27.76 -1.54
N GLY A 37 -2.58 -28.73 -2.05
CA GLY A 37 -3.95 -28.57 -2.52
C GLY A 37 -4.91 -28.02 -1.45
N ASN A 38 -5.03 -26.69 -1.39
CA ASN A 38 -6.26 -26.03 -0.98
C ASN A 38 -7.29 -26.25 -2.09
N TYR A 39 -7.94 -27.40 -2.07
CA TYR A 39 -9.19 -27.58 -2.79
C TYR A 39 -10.28 -26.73 -2.11
N PRO A 40 -11.13 -26.00 -2.85
CA PRO A 40 -12.36 -25.50 -2.28
C PRO A 40 -13.22 -26.71 -1.89
N THR A 41 -13.46 -26.87 -0.59
CA THR A 41 -14.42 -27.85 -0.08
C THR A 41 -15.77 -27.58 -0.73
N ALA A 42 -16.41 -28.62 -1.27
CA ALA A 42 -17.79 -28.54 -1.72
C ALA A 42 -18.66 -27.92 -0.61
N PRO A 43 -19.64 -27.06 -0.93
CA PRO A 43 -20.47 -26.44 0.09
C PRO A 43 -21.20 -27.53 0.86
N ARG A 44 -21.07 -27.53 2.20
CA ARG A 44 -21.86 -28.38 3.08
C ARG A 44 -23.34 -28.09 2.82
N THR A 45 -24.05 -29.05 2.25
CA THR A 45 -25.51 -29.07 2.22
C THR A 45 -26.03 -29.31 3.65
N GLY A 46 -27.10 -28.61 4.04
CA GLY A 46 -27.77 -28.83 5.33
C GLY A 46 -27.72 -27.69 6.36
N LEU A 47 -27.43 -26.45 5.99
CA LEU A 47 -27.70 -25.31 6.89
C LEU A 47 -29.21 -25.03 6.93
N VAL A 48 -29.83 -25.29 8.09
CA VAL A 48 -31.20 -24.87 8.39
C VAL A 48 -31.27 -23.35 8.27
N ARG A 49 -32.00 -22.85 7.26
CA ARG A 49 -32.35 -21.43 7.16
C ARG A 49 -33.17 -21.07 8.40
N LYS A 50 -32.61 -20.26 9.29
CA LYS A 50 -33.43 -19.52 10.25
C LYS A 50 -34.38 -18.62 9.43
N PRO A 51 -35.68 -18.57 9.73
CA PRO A 51 -36.58 -17.63 9.08
C PRO A 51 -36.10 -16.20 9.35
N ALA A 52 -36.36 -15.29 8.41
CA ALA A 52 -36.02 -13.88 8.57
C ALA A 52 -36.70 -13.34 9.83
N SER A 53 -35.89 -12.87 10.80
CA SER A 53 -36.43 -12.14 11.94
C SER A 53 -37.10 -10.84 11.44
N PRO A 54 -38.29 -10.49 11.93
CA PRO A 54 -38.95 -9.25 11.56
C PRO A 54 -38.09 -8.05 11.99
N LEU A 55 -37.94 -7.09 11.08
CA LEU A 55 -37.22 -5.83 11.31
C LEU A 55 -37.83 -5.08 12.52
N PRO A 56 -37.01 -4.38 13.33
CA PRO A 56 -37.50 -3.61 14.48
C PRO A 56 -38.51 -2.54 14.02
N ALA A 57 -39.59 -2.37 14.78
CA ALA A 57 -40.74 -1.50 14.49
C ALA A 57 -40.45 0.02 14.46
N SER A 58 -39.17 0.42 14.43
CA SER A 58 -38.74 1.82 14.30
C SER A 58 -38.81 2.34 12.86
N ILE A 59 -39.19 1.52 11.88
CA ILE A 59 -39.25 1.88 10.44
C ILE A 59 -40.71 1.93 9.95
N MET A 60 -41.63 2.40 10.77
CA MET A 60 -42.97 2.77 10.31
C MET A 60 -43.24 4.25 10.59
N LYS A 61 -42.81 5.11 9.65
CA LYS A 61 -43.54 6.34 9.32
C LYS A 61 -43.59 6.53 7.80
N THR A 62 -44.82 6.53 7.31
CA THR A 62 -45.29 6.70 5.93
C THR A 62 -45.12 8.14 5.42
N PRO A 63 -45.28 8.38 4.10
CA PRO A 63 -44.47 9.32 3.31
C PRO A 63 -45.13 10.69 3.10
N LYS A 64 -44.32 11.70 2.75
CA LYS A 64 -44.80 12.82 1.93
C LYS A 64 -43.69 13.48 1.10
N THR A 65 -44.03 13.60 -0.18
CA THR A 65 -43.60 14.60 -1.18
C THR A 65 -42.27 14.37 -1.91
N GLN A 66 -42.41 14.20 -3.23
CA GLN A 66 -41.35 14.22 -4.24
C GLN A 66 -40.56 15.54 -4.18
N ALA A 67 -39.23 15.41 -4.13
CA ALA A 67 -38.31 16.39 -4.70
C ALA A 67 -37.16 15.62 -5.34
N THR A 68 -37.12 15.63 -6.67
CA THR A 68 -35.96 15.28 -7.48
C THR A 68 -34.82 16.25 -7.17
N GLY A 69 -33.69 15.74 -6.68
CA GLY A 69 -32.48 16.54 -6.49
C GLY A 69 -31.40 15.78 -5.73
N ILE A 70 -30.37 15.36 -6.47
CA ILE A 70 -29.14 14.67 -6.08
C ILE A 70 -28.67 15.03 -4.67
N MET A 71 -28.82 14.11 -3.71
CA MET A 71 -28.17 14.22 -2.39
C MET A 71 -26.71 13.80 -2.52
N GLY A 72 -25.83 14.79 -2.66
CA GLY A 72 -24.43 14.65 -2.26
C GLY A 72 -24.39 14.28 -0.79
N GLN A 73 -23.62 13.24 -0.45
CA GLN A 73 -23.28 13.00 0.95
C GLN A 73 -22.67 14.27 1.54
N PRO A 74 -23.02 14.67 2.77
CA PRO A 74 -22.34 15.78 3.43
C PRO A 74 -20.86 15.41 3.54
N GLN A 75 -20.00 16.08 2.75
CA GLN A 75 -18.57 16.09 3.00
C GLN A 75 -18.41 16.68 4.40
N SER A 76 -17.95 15.86 5.34
CA SER A 76 -17.41 16.34 6.60
C SER A 76 -16.45 17.50 6.29
N PRO A 77 -16.46 18.60 7.07
CA PRO A 77 -15.54 19.71 6.83
C PRO A 77 -14.13 19.15 6.65
N GLN A 78 -13.49 19.44 5.52
CA GLN A 78 -12.10 19.04 5.31
C GLN A 78 -11.28 19.68 6.42
N GLN A 79 -10.82 18.85 7.35
CA GLN A 79 -9.93 19.29 8.40
C GLN A 79 -8.66 19.79 7.71
N VAL A 80 -8.33 21.06 7.93
CA VAL A 80 -7.03 21.58 7.50
C VAL A 80 -5.99 20.85 8.36
N VAL A 81 -5.23 19.97 7.72
CA VAL A 81 -4.18 19.16 8.34
C VAL A 81 -2.81 19.65 7.85
N ALA A 82 -1.85 19.71 8.76
CA ALA A 82 -0.46 20.00 8.45
C ALA A 82 0.22 18.80 7.77
N GLY A 83 -0.19 17.57 8.08
CA GLY A 83 0.35 16.38 7.41
C GLY A 83 -0.16 15.04 7.91
N LEU A 84 0.34 13.98 7.28
CA LEU A 84 0.14 12.59 7.69
C LEU A 84 1.39 12.09 8.42
N ILE A 85 1.18 11.42 9.56
CA ILE A 85 2.21 10.61 10.22
C ILE A 85 1.77 9.15 10.14
N ILE A 86 2.64 8.27 9.69
CA ILE A 86 2.29 6.86 9.48
C ILE A 86 3.48 5.94 9.71
N GLN A 87 3.26 4.85 10.45
CA GLN A 87 4.21 3.74 10.49
C GLN A 87 4.23 3.01 9.16
N ILE A 88 5.42 2.87 8.60
CA ILE A 88 5.65 2.22 7.32
C ILE A 88 6.44 0.93 7.51
N LYS A 89 6.24 0.05 6.54
CA LYS A 89 7.00 -1.18 6.37
C LYS A 89 7.31 -1.28 4.87
N PRO A 90 8.48 -0.82 4.42
CA PRO A 90 8.89 -1.02 3.05
C PRO A 90 8.95 -2.51 2.73
N HIS A 91 8.37 -2.90 1.60
CA HIS A 91 8.52 -4.22 1.05
C HIS A 91 9.85 -4.34 0.30
N HIS A 92 10.32 -5.56 0.05
CA HIS A 92 11.57 -5.84 -0.67
C HIS A 92 11.63 -5.22 -2.08
N ASN A 93 10.48 -4.90 -2.67
CA ASN A 93 10.35 -4.27 -3.99
C ASN A 93 10.27 -2.72 -3.93
N GLY A 94 10.35 -2.13 -2.74
CA GLY A 94 10.22 -0.69 -2.52
C GLY A 94 8.79 -0.19 -2.39
N GLU A 95 7.78 -1.07 -2.48
CA GLU A 95 6.41 -0.68 -2.21
C GLU A 95 6.23 -0.42 -0.70
N ILE A 96 5.54 0.67 -0.38
CA ILE A 96 5.07 0.99 0.97
C ILE A 96 3.56 1.08 0.90
N PHE A 97 2.88 0.34 1.76
CA PHE A 97 1.42 0.31 1.78
C PHE A 97 0.90 1.40 2.71
N LEU A 98 0.17 2.37 2.16
CA LEU A 98 -0.50 3.40 2.95
C LEU A 98 -1.87 2.90 3.43
N SER A 99 -2.38 3.51 4.50
CA SER A 99 -3.71 3.22 5.02
C SER A 99 -4.77 3.82 4.08
N LYS A 100 -5.62 2.99 3.48
CA LYS A 100 -6.79 3.48 2.73
C LYS A 100 -7.71 4.32 3.62
N ILE A 101 -7.82 3.98 4.90
CA ILE A 101 -8.59 4.78 5.88
C ILE A 101 -7.98 6.19 6.00
N ALA A 102 -6.65 6.31 6.09
CA ALA A 102 -6.00 7.62 6.13
C ALA A 102 -6.30 8.42 4.86
N VAL A 103 -6.17 7.82 3.68
CA VAL A 103 -6.47 8.49 2.40
C VAL A 103 -7.92 8.97 2.33
N LEU A 104 -8.87 8.17 2.80
CA LEU A 104 -10.29 8.54 2.79
C LEU A 104 -10.64 9.64 3.80
N GLN A 105 -9.86 9.82 4.86
CA GLN A 105 -10.05 10.92 5.83
C GLN A 105 -9.67 12.28 5.24
N ASN A 106 -8.62 12.34 4.42
CA ASN A 106 -8.17 13.56 3.76
C ASN A 106 -7.87 13.30 2.28
N PRO A 107 -8.90 13.12 1.44
CA PRO A 107 -8.72 12.67 0.06
C PRO A 107 -7.97 13.68 -0.81
N SER A 108 -8.23 14.98 -0.62
CA SER A 108 -7.53 16.06 -1.33
C SER A 108 -6.03 16.06 -1.06
N PHE A 109 -5.61 15.68 0.15
CA PHE A 109 -4.19 15.60 0.51
C PHE A 109 -3.43 14.68 -0.44
N PHE A 110 -4.05 13.58 -0.91
CA PHE A 110 -3.45 12.63 -1.85
C PHE A 110 -3.82 12.85 -3.31
N GLY A 111 -4.75 13.76 -3.61
CA GLY A 111 -5.37 13.84 -4.94
C GLY A 111 -6.27 12.63 -5.24
N TRP A 112 -6.96 12.11 -4.22
CA TRP A 112 -7.92 11.00 -4.33
C TRP A 112 -9.31 11.50 -4.77
N PRO A 113 -10.04 10.78 -5.64
CA PRO A 113 -9.67 9.54 -6.32
C PRO A 113 -8.68 9.75 -7.47
N PHE A 114 -7.84 8.74 -7.70
CA PHE A 114 -6.87 8.74 -8.79
C PHE A 114 -7.55 8.61 -10.15
N LYS A 115 -7.17 9.48 -11.09
CA LYS A 115 -7.76 9.54 -12.44
C LYS A 115 -6.91 8.85 -13.51
N GLY A 116 -5.63 8.62 -13.25
CA GLY A 116 -4.74 7.89 -14.14
C GLY A 116 -4.91 6.37 -14.03
N LEU A 117 -4.26 5.64 -14.91
CA LEU A 117 -4.26 4.17 -14.94
C LEU A 117 -2.83 3.66 -15.12
N THR A 118 -2.47 2.61 -14.37
CA THR A 118 -1.21 1.90 -14.58
C THR A 118 -1.22 1.15 -15.92
N ILE A 119 -0.05 0.99 -16.54
CA ILE A 119 0.11 0.08 -17.67
C ILE A 119 0.32 -1.35 -17.14
N PRO A 120 -0.57 -2.32 -17.45
CA PRO A 120 -0.42 -3.70 -16.99
C PRO A 120 0.85 -4.34 -17.56
N LYS A 121 1.57 -5.11 -16.74
CA LYS A 121 2.79 -5.83 -17.16
C LYS A 121 2.52 -6.96 -18.17
N LYS A 122 1.29 -7.47 -18.22
CA LYS A 122 0.86 -8.55 -19.12
C LYS A 122 -0.44 -8.13 -19.78
N ALA A 123 -0.58 -8.43 -21.07
CA ALA A 123 -1.84 -8.25 -21.79
C ALA A 123 -2.96 -9.04 -21.07
N GLY A 124 -4.13 -8.43 -20.96
CA GLY A 124 -5.30 -9.01 -20.28
C GLY A 124 -5.38 -8.78 -18.77
N ASN A 125 -4.30 -8.35 -18.11
CA ASN A 125 -4.38 -7.95 -16.70
C ASN A 125 -5.09 -6.59 -16.55
N PRO A 126 -5.89 -6.39 -15.48
CA PRO A 126 -6.54 -5.10 -15.24
C PRO A 126 -5.52 -4.01 -14.93
N ALA A 127 -5.78 -2.82 -15.44
CA ALA A 127 -5.09 -1.60 -14.99
C ALA A 127 -5.63 -1.17 -13.61
N TYR A 128 -4.77 -0.52 -12.83
CA TYR A 128 -5.09 0.02 -11.52
C TYR A 128 -5.12 1.54 -11.56
N PRO A 129 -6.00 2.23 -10.81
CA PRO A 129 -5.96 3.69 -10.72
C PRO A 129 -4.62 4.19 -10.17
N GLN A 130 -4.07 5.23 -10.78
CA GLN A 130 -2.77 5.83 -10.44
C GLN A 130 -2.87 7.36 -10.35
N ARG A 131 -2.16 7.96 -9.38
CA ARG A 131 -2.02 9.42 -9.33
C ARG A 131 -1.23 9.88 -10.56
N THR A 132 -1.81 10.78 -11.36
CA THR A 132 -1.17 11.31 -12.57
C THR A 132 -1.32 12.83 -12.59
N PRO A 133 -0.21 13.58 -12.64
CA PRO A 133 1.18 13.11 -12.60
C PRO A 133 1.55 12.45 -11.26
N ASP A 134 2.60 11.63 -11.26
CA ASP A 134 3.19 11.13 -10.01
C ASP A 134 3.65 12.35 -9.17
N PRO A 135 3.40 12.37 -7.85
CA PRO A 135 3.85 13.44 -6.98
C PRO A 135 5.37 13.55 -7.00
N VAL A 136 5.87 14.78 -7.05
CA VAL A 136 7.28 15.09 -6.89
C VAL A 136 7.55 15.38 -5.41
N VAL A 137 8.46 14.65 -4.80
CA VAL A 137 8.69 14.71 -3.35
C VAL A 137 10.15 14.85 -3.00
N ASN A 138 10.42 15.45 -1.86
CA ASN A 138 11.70 15.32 -1.19
C ASN A 138 11.57 14.27 -0.09
N ILE A 139 12.57 13.39 0.05
CA ILE A 139 12.59 12.33 1.07
C ILE A 139 13.90 12.40 1.84
N ASN A 140 13.81 12.60 3.15
CA ASN A 140 14.93 12.51 4.08
C ASN A 140 14.74 11.34 5.03
N VAL A 141 15.76 10.51 5.20
CA VAL A 141 15.75 9.39 6.16
C VAL A 141 16.68 9.72 7.31
N TYR A 142 16.18 9.66 8.55
CA TYR A 142 16.92 9.96 9.77
C TYR A 142 17.14 8.68 10.58
N GLY A 143 18.39 8.46 10.97
CA GLY A 143 18.80 7.43 11.93
C GLY A 143 19.15 8.07 13.30
N PRO A 144 20.18 7.59 13.99
CA PRO A 144 20.53 8.08 15.33
C PRO A 144 21.09 9.51 15.33
N ALA A 145 21.69 9.95 14.21
CA ALA A 145 22.14 11.32 14.03
C ALA A 145 21.03 12.24 13.51
N THR A 146 21.17 13.54 13.72
CA THR A 146 20.24 14.57 13.19
C THR A 146 20.44 14.86 11.70
N THR A 147 21.53 14.38 11.11
CA THR A 147 21.78 14.47 9.67
C THR A 147 21.11 13.30 8.95
N PRO A 148 20.41 13.53 7.82
CA PRO A 148 19.81 12.44 7.05
C PRO A 148 20.87 11.42 6.59
N THR A 149 20.57 10.13 6.74
CA THR A 149 21.37 9.03 6.18
C THR A 149 21.09 8.81 4.69
N LEU A 150 19.96 9.32 4.20
CA LEU A 150 19.57 9.33 2.78
C LEU A 150 18.76 10.59 2.51
N THR A 151 19.03 11.20 1.36
CA THR A 151 18.24 12.31 0.81
C THR A 151 17.92 12.00 -0.65
N LEU A 152 16.64 12.09 -1.00
CA LEU A 152 16.14 12.02 -2.38
C LEU A 152 15.44 13.34 -2.67
N SER A 153 15.93 14.09 -3.66
CA SER A 153 15.36 15.38 -4.05
C SER A 153 14.55 15.25 -5.33
N SER A 154 13.40 15.93 -5.40
CA SER A 154 12.52 15.92 -6.59
C SER A 154 12.18 14.51 -7.11
N TYR A 155 11.98 13.57 -6.19
CA TYR A 155 11.68 12.18 -6.49
C TYR A 155 10.25 12.02 -6.99
N LYS A 156 10.05 11.38 -8.14
CA LYS A 156 8.71 11.05 -8.65
C LYS A 156 8.18 9.81 -7.92
N LEU A 157 7.28 10.03 -6.97
CA LEU A 157 6.74 9.00 -6.10
C LEU A 157 5.55 8.31 -6.76
N ASN A 158 5.80 7.17 -7.41
CA ASN A 158 4.74 6.36 -8.00
C ASN A 158 3.68 6.02 -6.94
N THR A 159 2.42 6.37 -7.22
CA THR A 159 1.31 6.21 -6.26
C THR A 159 0.11 5.54 -6.93
N VAL A 160 -0.21 4.32 -6.51
CA VAL A 160 -1.19 3.45 -7.15
C VAL A 160 -2.24 2.96 -6.15
N TYR A 161 -3.48 2.82 -6.60
CA TYR A 161 -4.53 2.13 -5.88
C TYR A 161 -4.68 0.69 -6.38
N TYR A 162 -4.19 -0.25 -5.59
CA TYR A 162 -4.35 -1.67 -5.84
C TYR A 162 -5.76 -2.14 -5.41
N SER A 163 -6.70 -2.04 -6.34
CA SER A 163 -8.14 -2.24 -6.11
C SER A 163 -8.48 -3.61 -5.52
N ALA A 164 -7.77 -4.68 -5.91
CA ALA A 164 -8.04 -6.05 -5.46
C ALA A 164 -7.91 -6.26 -3.95
N LYS A 165 -7.04 -5.48 -3.27
CA LYS A 165 -6.89 -5.52 -1.80
C LYS A 165 -7.31 -4.21 -1.12
N ALA A 166 -7.86 -3.27 -1.90
CA ALA A 166 -8.19 -1.94 -1.44
C ALA A 166 -6.98 -1.24 -0.75
N GLU A 167 -5.79 -1.36 -1.34
CA GLU A 167 -4.54 -0.81 -0.80
C GLU A 167 -4.05 0.37 -1.63
N ILE A 168 -3.54 1.41 -0.98
CA ILE A 168 -2.79 2.48 -1.65
C ILE A 168 -1.30 2.14 -1.50
N ARG A 169 -0.58 2.10 -2.60
CA ARG A 169 0.84 1.76 -2.64
C ARG A 169 1.63 2.94 -3.19
N ILE A 170 2.65 3.35 -2.45
CA ILE A 170 3.69 4.23 -2.97
C ILE A 170 4.94 3.40 -3.23
N THR A 171 5.70 3.72 -4.26
CA THR A 171 6.95 3.01 -4.58
C THR A 171 8.14 3.93 -4.43
N ALA A 172 9.06 3.57 -3.55
CA ALA A 172 10.33 4.27 -3.32
C ALA A 172 11.46 3.25 -3.10
N SER A 173 11.92 2.63 -4.18
CA SER A 173 12.93 1.56 -4.15
C SER A 173 14.24 1.90 -3.42
N PRO A 174 14.77 3.14 -3.44
CA PRO A 174 15.96 3.47 -2.66
C PRO A 174 15.81 3.31 -1.13
N LEU A 175 14.57 3.18 -0.61
CA LEU A 175 14.31 3.05 0.83
C LEU A 175 14.50 1.62 1.37
N VAL A 176 14.49 0.59 0.50
CA VAL A 176 14.39 -0.84 0.90
C VAL A 176 15.43 -1.25 1.94
N TYR A 177 16.67 -0.76 1.82
CA TYR A 177 17.77 -1.11 2.74
C TYR A 177 18.06 -0.04 3.79
N GLN A 178 17.39 1.11 3.70
CA GLN A 178 17.64 2.26 4.58
C GLN A 178 16.59 2.39 5.68
N VAL A 179 15.38 1.87 5.43
CA VAL A 179 14.21 2.07 6.27
C VAL A 179 13.74 0.72 6.81
N PRO A 180 14.04 0.39 8.08
CA PRO A 180 13.55 -0.84 8.70
C PRO A 180 12.04 -0.78 8.95
N ASP A 181 11.46 -1.95 9.20
CA ASP A 181 10.06 -2.11 9.58
C ASP A 181 9.66 -1.18 10.75
N TYR A 182 8.45 -0.64 10.67
CA TYR A 182 7.85 0.25 11.67
C TYR A 182 8.50 1.62 11.85
N SER A 183 9.39 2.02 10.93
CA SER A 183 9.82 3.42 10.82
C SER A 183 8.62 4.37 10.67
N ILE A 184 8.75 5.61 11.14
CA ILE A 184 7.71 6.63 11.03
C ILE A 184 7.97 7.49 9.81
N MET A 185 7.01 7.51 8.87
CA MET A 185 7.00 8.46 7.77
C MET A 185 6.09 9.64 8.16
N VAL A 186 6.65 10.84 8.15
CA VAL A 186 5.95 12.11 8.25
C VAL A 186 5.90 12.72 6.86
N MET A 187 4.70 13.03 6.38
CA MET A 187 4.45 13.55 5.04
C MET A 187 3.68 14.86 5.17
N MET A 188 4.27 15.95 4.72
CA MET A 188 3.71 17.29 4.73
C MET A 188 3.61 17.84 3.32
N PRO A 189 2.75 18.84 3.03
CA PRO A 189 2.77 19.55 1.77
C PRO A 189 4.16 20.14 1.49
N GLY A 190 4.56 20.17 0.22
CA GLY A 190 5.82 20.76 -0.22
C GLY A 190 5.90 22.25 0.13
N ASN A 191 7.09 22.71 0.52
CA ASN A 191 7.35 24.12 0.82
C ASN A 191 8.05 24.87 -0.34
N SER A 192 8.32 24.17 -1.44
CA SER A 192 9.10 24.64 -2.57
C SER A 192 8.34 24.44 -3.88
N ALA A 193 8.57 25.31 -4.86
CA ALA A 193 7.91 25.22 -6.16
C ALA A 193 8.22 23.88 -6.85
N GLY A 194 7.17 23.21 -7.33
CA GLY A 194 7.30 21.91 -8.00
C GLY A 194 7.48 20.70 -7.08
N ILE A 195 7.43 20.88 -5.76
CA ILE A 195 7.41 19.78 -4.78
C ILE A 195 6.00 19.65 -4.22
N ASP A 196 5.38 18.47 -4.40
CA ASP A 196 4.09 18.14 -3.83
C ASP A 196 4.19 17.87 -2.31
N TYR A 197 5.25 17.17 -1.87
CA TYR A 197 5.42 16.78 -0.47
C TYR A 197 6.85 16.81 0.03
N GLU A 198 7.00 17.20 1.29
CA GLU A 198 8.18 16.96 2.11
C GLU A 198 7.95 15.70 2.95
N ILE A 199 8.81 14.69 2.77
CA ILE A 199 8.74 13.42 3.49
C ILE A 199 9.97 13.25 4.37
N CYS A 200 9.74 13.09 5.67
CA CYS A 200 10.76 12.73 6.64
C CYS A 200 10.48 11.33 7.19
N ILE A 201 11.46 10.44 7.12
CA ILE A 201 11.35 9.08 7.63
C ILE A 201 12.27 8.95 8.84
N TYR A 202 11.70 8.70 10.00
CA TYR A 202 12.43 8.49 11.25
C TYR A 202 12.50 6.99 11.54
N ARG A 203 13.71 6.45 11.50
CA ARG A 203 13.98 5.07 11.90
C ARG A 203 13.76 4.87 13.41
N PRO A 204 13.55 3.63 13.89
CA PRO A 204 13.36 3.35 15.31
C PRO A 204 14.51 3.82 16.23
N ASP A 205 15.73 3.96 15.69
CA ASP A 205 16.90 4.46 16.39
C ASP A 205 17.05 6.00 16.36
N SER A 206 16.11 6.70 15.73
CA SER A 206 16.11 8.16 15.66
C SER A 206 15.61 8.81 16.96
N PRO A 207 16.24 9.88 17.45
CA PRO A 207 15.80 10.60 18.65
C PRO A 207 14.35 11.11 18.57
N GLN A 208 13.88 11.45 17.36
CA GLN A 208 12.54 11.98 17.12
C GLN A 208 11.47 10.88 17.00
N TYR A 209 11.86 9.60 16.89
CA TYR A 209 10.94 8.49 16.61
C TYR A 209 9.79 8.42 17.61
N THR A 210 10.09 8.46 18.91
CA THR A 210 9.07 8.33 19.97
C THR A 210 8.08 9.49 19.96
N SER A 211 8.55 10.71 19.65
CA SER A 211 7.69 11.89 19.54
C SER A 211 6.71 11.78 18.38
N TRP A 212 7.15 11.27 17.23
CA TRP A 212 6.23 11.08 16.10
C TRP A 212 5.32 9.87 16.27
N LEU A 213 5.79 8.82 16.96
CA LEU A 213 4.97 7.66 17.29
C LEU A 213 3.81 8.02 18.24
N SER A 214 4.01 8.94 19.19
CA SER A 214 2.94 9.37 20.12
C SER A 214 1.84 10.17 19.41
N ALA A 215 2.17 10.88 18.33
CA ALA A 215 1.20 11.56 17.48
C ALA A 215 0.38 10.60 16.58
N CYS A 216 0.76 9.32 16.49
CA CYS A 216 -0.04 8.32 15.77
C CYS A 216 -1.23 7.85 16.63
N ASN A 217 -2.38 8.49 16.44
CA ASN A 217 -3.59 8.28 17.24
C ASN A 217 -4.54 7.18 16.71
N GLN A 218 -4.24 6.56 15.57
CA GLN A 218 -5.08 5.53 14.94
C GLN A 218 -4.27 4.27 14.62
N SER A 219 -4.92 3.11 14.68
CA SER A 219 -4.33 1.81 14.33
C SER A 219 -4.90 1.27 13.03
N MET A 220 -4.04 0.74 12.16
CA MET A 220 -4.45 0.05 10.94
C MET A 220 -4.89 -1.39 11.23
N PRO A 221 -5.70 -2.01 10.34
CA PRO A 221 -5.98 -3.44 10.41
C PRO A 221 -4.70 -4.27 10.47
N SER A 222 -4.63 -5.19 11.42
CA SER A 222 -3.40 -5.89 11.78
C SER A 222 -3.15 -7.16 10.96
N GLY A 223 -4.21 -7.78 10.44
CA GLY A 223 -4.14 -9.06 9.72
C GLY A 223 -3.46 -10.18 10.50
N GLY A 224 -3.50 -10.14 11.84
CA GLY A 224 -2.82 -11.10 12.72
C GLY A 224 -1.34 -10.80 13.01
N LYS A 225 -0.81 -9.66 12.56
CA LYS A 225 0.53 -9.15 12.89
C LYS A 225 0.43 -7.92 13.78
N LYS A 226 1.57 -7.34 14.20
CA LYS A 226 1.55 -6.05 14.89
C LYS A 226 0.98 -4.98 13.97
N ALA A 227 -0.09 -4.32 14.42
CA ALA A 227 -0.73 -3.24 13.67
C ALA A 227 0.23 -2.06 13.52
N ARG A 228 0.29 -1.50 12.31
CA ARG A 228 0.92 -0.19 12.07
C ARG A 228 -0.04 0.91 12.52
N LYS A 229 0.51 2.04 12.95
CA LYS A 229 -0.27 3.20 13.37
C LYS A 229 -0.18 4.36 12.38
N PHE A 230 -1.13 5.28 12.42
CA PHE A 230 -1.07 6.56 11.72
C PHE A 230 -1.81 7.64 12.50
N GLY A 231 -1.68 8.89 12.06
CA GLY A 231 -2.40 10.04 12.60
C GLY A 231 -2.31 11.22 11.66
N TRP A 232 -3.29 12.12 11.77
CA TRP A 232 -3.28 13.43 11.12
C TRP A 232 -3.03 14.50 12.19
N PHE A 233 -2.25 15.51 11.85
CA PHE A 233 -1.90 16.63 12.72
C PHE A 233 -1.97 17.94 11.95
#